data_AF-A0A6L8KJK8-F1
#
_entry.id   AF-A0A6L8KJK8-F1
#
_cell.length_a   1.000
_cell.length_b   1.000
_cell.length_c   1.000
_cell.angle_alpha   90.00
_cell.angle_beta   90.00
_cell.angle_gamma   90.00
#
_symmetry.space_group_name_H-M   'P 1'
#
loop_
_entity.id
_entity.type
_entity.pdbx_description
1 polymer ?
#
loop_
_entity_poly.entity_id
_entity_poly.type
_entity_poly.pdbx_seq_one_letter_code
_entity_poly.pdbx_strand_id
1 'polypeptide(L)'
;MSTTPDATLEAPPEAAPVAAVAPAAAAAKRPRAPSRERTVGTKVAGQPAFVLHSYPYKETSLIIDLFTRDFGRVALIAKGAKRPHSQLRGVLQTFQPLSSSWVGKSELRTLTDAEWIGGMLPLEKTALLCGFYLNELLVKLLARDDAHPALFDHYVSTLNQLAHNEPASIVLRKFERTLLKETGVAADFTRCVETRRPVQAGVVYVVDPERGPRPERAADPWPRVAGKTLLDMECENYEDAATQAQSKQLMRFLVAHHLNGAPLNTRQILIDLSQL
;
A
#
# COMPACT_ATOMS: atom_id res chain seq x y z
N MET A 1 82.98 -14.06 0.32
CA MET A 1 84.12 -13.58 -0.48
C MET A 1 83.53 -12.68 -1.56
N SER A 2 83.53 -11.37 -1.33
CA SER A 2 84.39 -10.39 -2.06
C SER A 2 83.63 -9.91 -3.31
N THR A 3 83.43 -8.63 -3.64
CA THR A 3 84.02 -7.35 -3.24
C THR A 3 83.20 -6.24 -3.93
N THR A 4 82.99 -5.11 -3.25
CA THR A 4 82.56 -3.77 -3.73
C THR A 4 83.56 -3.16 -4.74
N PRO A 5 83.45 -1.89 -5.23
CA PRO A 5 82.33 -0.93 -5.40
C PRO A 5 82.34 -0.24 -6.80
N ASP A 6 81.37 0.62 -7.11
CA ASP A 6 81.71 1.94 -7.66
C ASP A 6 80.63 2.97 -7.34
N ALA A 7 81.08 4.18 -7.01
CA ALA A 7 80.31 5.31 -6.54
C ALA A 7 80.48 6.46 -7.55
N THR A 8 79.37 7.00 -8.05
CA THR A 8 79.40 8.29 -8.75
C THR A 8 78.41 9.23 -8.09
N LEU A 9 78.98 10.30 -7.56
CA LEU A 9 78.36 11.49 -7.00
C LEU A 9 77.77 12.33 -8.14
N GLU A 10 76.51 12.76 -8.05
CA GLU A 10 76.04 13.92 -8.81
C GLU A 10 74.98 14.70 -8.02
N ALA A 11 75.11 16.03 -8.07
CA ALA A 11 74.50 17.03 -7.21
C ALA A 11 73.02 17.32 -7.55
N PRO A 12 72.27 18.01 -6.65
CA PRO A 12 70.81 18.00 -6.66
C PRO A 12 70.21 19.14 -7.49
N PRO A 13 68.98 18.97 -8.04
CA PRO A 13 68.16 20.11 -8.41
C PRO A 13 66.90 20.22 -7.53
N GLU A 14 66.80 21.39 -6.91
CA GLU A 14 65.68 22.33 -7.02
C GLU A 14 64.30 21.91 -6.48
N ALA A 15 63.93 22.58 -5.38
CA ALA A 15 62.65 22.48 -4.71
C ALA A 15 61.49 23.02 -5.58
N ALA A 16 60.49 22.17 -5.82
CA ALA A 16 59.22 22.55 -6.41
C ALA A 16 58.20 22.96 -5.32
N PRO A 17 57.25 23.87 -5.65
CA PRO A 17 56.59 24.71 -4.66
C PRO A 17 55.38 24.06 -3.98
N VAL A 18 55.15 24.51 -2.75
CA VAL A 18 54.03 24.20 -1.86
C VAL A 18 52.71 24.63 -2.53
N ALA A 19 51.84 23.66 -2.81
CA ALA A 19 50.50 23.92 -3.33
C ALA A 19 49.61 24.51 -2.23
N ALA A 20 48.97 25.62 -2.58
CA ALA A 20 48.14 26.46 -1.74
C ALA A 20 46.85 25.77 -1.25
N VAL A 21 46.51 26.07 0.00
CA VAL A 21 45.28 25.74 0.69
C VAL A 21 44.11 26.55 0.10
N ALA A 22 43.06 25.86 -0.35
CA ALA A 22 41.76 26.46 -0.69
C ALA A 22 40.82 26.43 0.54
N PRO A 23 39.98 27.46 0.77
CA PRO A 23 39.17 27.55 1.97
C PRO A 23 37.74 27.00 1.82
N ALA A 24 37.24 26.49 2.95
CA ALA A 24 35.86 26.53 3.45
C ALA A 24 34.71 26.00 2.57
N ALA A 25 34.21 24.81 2.93
CA ALA A 25 32.80 24.47 2.80
C ALA A 25 32.20 24.28 4.19
N ALA A 26 31.27 25.16 4.55
CA ALA A 26 30.52 25.14 5.80
C ALA A 26 29.70 23.86 5.91
N ALA A 27 30.02 23.01 6.90
CA ALA A 27 29.22 21.84 7.23
C ALA A 27 27.87 22.29 7.83
N ALA A 28 26.80 21.94 7.12
CA ALA A 28 25.42 22.20 7.46
C ALA A 28 25.06 21.70 8.87
N LYS A 29 24.25 22.51 9.58
CA LYS A 29 23.68 22.16 10.88
C LYS A 29 22.86 20.87 10.77
N ARG A 30 23.24 19.85 11.55
CA ARG A 30 22.46 18.62 11.74
C ARG A 30 21.00 18.97 12.12
N PRO A 31 19.99 18.32 11.52
CA PRO A 31 18.61 18.53 11.92
C PRO A 31 18.42 18.10 13.39
N ARG A 32 17.82 18.99 14.18
CA ARG A 32 17.46 18.77 15.58
C ARG A 32 16.46 17.61 15.66
N ALA A 33 16.73 16.65 16.55
CA ALA A 33 15.75 15.63 16.93
C ALA A 33 14.44 16.29 17.40
N PRO A 34 13.26 15.75 17.08
CA PRO A 34 11.99 16.37 17.47
C PRO A 34 11.87 16.37 18.99
N SER A 35 11.79 17.58 19.54
CA SER A 35 11.53 17.84 20.96
C SER A 35 10.17 17.27 21.33
N ARG A 36 10.12 16.47 22.40
CA ARG A 36 8.88 15.97 23.02
C ARG A 36 7.98 17.15 23.42
N GLU A 37 6.98 17.44 22.59
CA GLU A 37 5.98 18.46 22.85
C GLU A 37 4.80 17.90 23.65
N ARG A 38 4.36 18.72 24.60
CA ARG A 38 3.38 18.42 25.67
C ARG A 38 2.06 17.84 25.14
N THR A 39 1.61 16.77 25.76
CA THR A 39 0.35 16.05 25.49
C THR A 39 -0.89 16.87 25.87
N VAL A 40 -1.30 17.80 25.02
CA VAL A 40 -2.69 18.30 24.92
C VAL A 40 -3.38 17.49 23.82
N GLY A 41 -4.68 17.16 23.99
CA GLY A 41 -5.45 16.18 23.19
C GLY A 41 -4.97 15.98 21.75
N THR A 42 -4.61 14.75 21.36
CA THR A 42 -3.91 14.41 20.11
C THR A 42 -4.59 15.06 18.92
N LYS A 43 -4.00 16.17 18.45
CA LYS A 43 -4.41 16.90 17.26
C LYS A 43 -3.56 16.38 16.11
N VAL A 44 -4.23 15.98 15.05
CA VAL A 44 -3.60 15.53 13.82
C VAL A 44 -3.99 16.50 12.73
N ALA A 45 -3.02 16.93 11.92
CA ALA A 45 -3.21 17.94 10.90
C ALA A 45 -2.65 17.48 9.56
N GLY A 46 -3.35 17.83 8.49
CA GLY A 46 -2.88 17.72 7.11
C GLY A 46 -2.54 16.30 6.64
N GLN A 47 -3.25 15.29 7.12
CA GLN A 47 -2.97 13.89 6.80
C GLN A 47 -3.55 13.50 5.45
N PRO A 48 -2.73 12.93 4.53
CA PRO A 48 -3.21 12.32 3.31
C PRO A 48 -4.24 11.24 3.61
N ALA A 49 -5.41 11.33 2.98
CA ALA A 49 -6.53 10.46 3.26
C ALA A 49 -7.44 10.24 2.05
N PHE A 50 -8.20 9.13 2.09
CA PHE A 50 -9.33 8.86 1.22
C PHE A 50 -10.53 8.47 2.06
N VAL A 51 -11.72 8.92 1.65
CA VAL A 51 -12.98 8.41 2.22
C VAL A 51 -13.19 6.99 1.73
N LEU A 52 -13.26 6.03 2.66
CA LEU A 52 -13.65 4.65 2.36
C LEU A 52 -15.17 4.51 2.32
N HIS A 53 -15.83 5.07 3.33
CA HIS A 53 -17.26 4.96 3.53
C HIS A 53 -17.79 6.15 4.35
N SER A 54 -19.05 6.52 4.14
CA SER A 54 -19.71 7.59 4.86
C SER A 54 -21.17 7.23 5.14
N TYR A 55 -21.66 7.55 6.33
CA TYR A 55 -23.07 7.33 6.68
C TYR A 55 -23.65 8.53 7.45
N PRO A 56 -24.95 8.84 7.25
CA PRO A 56 -25.63 9.89 8.00
C PRO A 56 -25.53 9.68 9.51
N TYR A 57 -25.18 10.75 10.24
CA TYR A 57 -25.15 10.75 11.70
C TYR A 57 -25.79 12.02 12.25
N LYS A 58 -26.88 11.85 13.01
CA LYS A 58 -27.73 12.96 13.44
C LYS A 58 -28.25 13.77 12.24
N GLU A 59 -28.89 14.90 12.52
CA GLU A 59 -29.53 15.74 11.52
C GLU A 59 -28.52 16.32 10.51
N THR A 60 -27.40 16.87 11.00
CA THR A 60 -26.46 17.66 10.17
C THR A 60 -25.07 17.06 10.00
N SER A 61 -24.77 15.90 10.60
CA SER A 61 -23.40 15.34 10.61
C SER A 61 -23.29 14.04 9.80
N LEU A 62 -22.06 13.66 9.49
CA LEU A 62 -21.71 12.35 8.94
C LEU A 62 -20.74 11.65 9.90
N ILE A 63 -20.78 10.33 9.93
CA ILE A 63 -19.59 9.56 10.31
C ILE A 63 -18.93 9.08 9.02
N ILE A 64 -17.62 9.22 8.96
CA ILE A 64 -16.78 8.82 7.84
C ILE A 64 -15.68 7.88 8.33
N ASP A 65 -15.42 6.83 7.57
CA ASP A 65 -14.23 6.02 7.72
C ASP A 65 -13.22 6.50 6.68
N LEU A 66 -12.08 7.01 7.15
CA LEU A 66 -10.96 7.43 6.31
C LEU A 66 -9.89 6.36 6.31
N PHE A 67 -9.30 6.08 5.16
CA PHE A 67 -7.98 5.47 5.09
C PHE A 67 -6.95 6.58 5.01
N THR A 68 -6.06 6.64 6.00
CA THR A 68 -5.04 7.67 6.14
C THR A 68 -3.66 7.02 6.08
N ARG A 69 -2.68 7.75 5.54
CA ARG A 69 -1.35 7.19 5.30
C ARG A 69 -0.64 6.75 6.57
N ASP A 70 -0.58 7.65 7.56
CA ASP A 70 0.26 7.46 8.74
C ASP A 70 -0.53 7.05 9.99
N PHE A 71 -1.87 7.00 9.92
CA PHE A 71 -2.75 6.58 11.02
C PHE A 71 -3.69 5.43 10.65
N GLY A 72 -3.55 4.88 9.44
CA GLY A 72 -4.37 3.75 9.01
C GLY A 72 -5.83 4.12 8.84
N ARG A 73 -6.72 3.17 9.15
CA ARG A 73 -8.16 3.39 9.08
C ARG A 73 -8.68 4.08 10.34
N VAL A 74 -9.25 5.28 10.18
CA VAL A 74 -9.75 6.10 11.29
C VAL A 74 -11.23 6.46 11.07
N ALA A 75 -12.03 6.41 12.15
CA ALA A 75 -13.43 6.81 12.12
C ALA A 75 -13.60 8.23 12.67
N LEU A 76 -14.23 9.12 11.90
CA LEU A 76 -14.39 10.53 12.26
C LEU A 76 -15.85 10.98 12.17
N ILE A 77 -16.26 11.86 13.08
CA ILE A 77 -17.50 12.64 12.95
C ILE A 77 -17.19 13.93 12.19
N ALA A 78 -17.83 14.12 11.05
CA ALA A 78 -17.83 15.37 10.29
C ALA A 78 -19.07 16.18 10.67
N LYS A 79 -18.91 17.10 11.63
CA LYS A 79 -20.02 17.91 12.16
C LYS A 79 -20.49 18.92 11.12
N GLY A 80 -21.80 19.02 10.90
CA GLY A 80 -22.36 19.99 9.96
C GLY A 80 -22.14 19.64 8.48
N ALA A 81 -21.50 18.50 8.16
CA ALA A 81 -21.17 18.10 6.80
C ALA A 81 -22.38 18.00 5.85
N LYS A 82 -23.59 17.78 6.38
CA LYS A 82 -24.83 17.71 5.58
C LYS A 82 -25.47 19.07 5.29
N ARG A 83 -24.99 20.16 5.89
CA ARG A 83 -25.59 21.50 5.69
C ARG A 83 -25.41 21.95 4.24
N PRO A 84 -26.39 22.67 3.64
CA PRO A 84 -26.34 23.08 2.23
C PRO A 84 -25.05 23.82 1.82
N HIS A 85 -24.53 24.68 2.71
CA HIS A 85 -23.32 25.49 2.47
C HIS A 85 -22.07 24.95 3.19
N SER A 86 -22.07 23.67 3.58
CA SER A 86 -20.90 23.07 4.23
C SER A 86 -19.77 22.82 3.23
N GLN A 87 -18.58 23.35 3.52
CA GLN A 87 -17.37 23.07 2.72
C GLN A 87 -17.03 21.57 2.69
N LEU A 88 -17.35 20.84 3.77
CA LEU A 88 -17.13 19.40 3.87
C LEU A 88 -18.03 18.58 2.93
N ARG A 89 -19.15 19.13 2.45
CA ARG A 89 -20.16 18.35 1.68
C ARG A 89 -19.62 17.92 0.32
N GLY A 90 -18.86 18.80 -0.34
CA GLY A 90 -18.27 18.52 -1.65
C GLY A 90 -16.97 17.73 -1.57
N VAL A 91 -16.23 17.87 -0.47
CA VAL A 91 -14.89 17.29 -0.30
C VAL A 91 -14.94 15.84 0.21
N LEU A 92 -15.92 15.48 1.03
CA LEU A 92 -16.01 14.13 1.61
C LEU A 92 -16.61 13.09 0.65
N GLN A 93 -16.07 13.00 -0.56
CA GLN A 93 -16.42 12.01 -1.57
C GLN A 93 -15.41 10.87 -1.61
N THR A 94 -15.85 9.67 -1.97
CA THR A 94 -14.96 8.52 -2.17
C THR A 94 -14.03 8.73 -3.36
N PHE A 95 -12.86 8.11 -3.34
CA PHE A 95 -11.85 8.13 -4.42
C PHE A 95 -11.22 9.49 -4.70
N GLN A 96 -11.46 10.49 -3.87
CA GLN A 96 -10.78 11.78 -3.95
C GLN A 96 -9.65 11.86 -2.91
N PRO A 97 -8.45 12.31 -3.31
CA PRO A 97 -7.35 12.52 -2.36
C PRO A 97 -7.62 13.75 -1.50
N LEU A 98 -7.52 13.56 -0.18
CA LEU A 98 -7.81 14.58 0.82
C LEU A 98 -6.60 14.86 1.70
N SER A 99 -6.48 16.12 2.13
CA SER A 99 -5.71 16.52 3.31
C SER A 99 -6.71 16.64 4.45
N SER A 100 -6.54 15.85 5.51
CA SER A 100 -7.53 15.76 6.59
C SER A 100 -6.91 16.04 7.95
N SER A 101 -7.64 16.77 8.79
CA SER A 101 -7.22 17.12 10.15
C SER A 101 -8.32 16.74 11.15
N TRP A 102 -7.93 16.22 12.30
CA TRP A 102 -8.87 15.82 13.34
C TRP A 102 -8.31 15.97 14.75
N VAL A 103 -9.21 15.93 15.73
CA VAL A 103 -8.87 15.93 17.16
C VAL A 103 -9.61 14.83 17.89
N GLY A 104 -8.96 14.26 18.89
CA GLY A 104 -9.58 13.30 19.80
C GLY A 104 -8.68 12.11 20.12
N LYS A 105 -8.98 11.43 21.23
CA LYS A 105 -8.30 10.20 21.67
C LYS A 105 -9.20 8.97 21.66
N SER A 106 -10.49 9.16 21.34
CA SER A 106 -11.46 8.08 21.21
C SER A 106 -11.32 7.36 19.86
N GLU A 107 -11.92 6.18 19.78
CA GLU A 107 -12.13 5.41 18.53
C GLU A 107 -12.87 6.21 17.45
N LEU A 108 -13.80 7.07 17.88
CA LEU A 108 -14.53 8.00 17.00
C LEU A 108 -14.07 9.42 17.32
N ARG A 109 -13.31 10.03 16.40
CA ARG A 109 -12.70 11.36 16.59
C ARG A 109 -13.52 12.44 15.87
N THR A 110 -13.20 13.72 16.05
CA THR A 110 -13.90 14.80 15.35
C THR A 110 -13.03 15.33 14.22
N LEU A 111 -13.54 15.27 12.98
CA LEU A 111 -12.94 15.93 11.83
C LEU A 111 -13.00 17.44 12.06
N THR A 112 -11.85 18.10 11.99
CA THR A 112 -11.76 19.56 12.14
C THR A 112 -11.59 20.26 10.79
N ASP A 113 -10.96 19.59 9.83
CA ASP A 113 -10.72 20.14 8.50
C ASP A 113 -10.54 19.03 7.46
N ALA A 114 -10.95 19.31 6.22
CA ALA A 114 -10.71 18.45 5.08
C ALA A 114 -10.64 19.28 3.80
N GLU A 115 -9.54 19.14 3.06
CA GLU A 115 -9.28 19.84 1.82
C GLU A 115 -9.05 18.82 0.69
N TRP A 116 -9.63 19.08 -0.48
CA TRP A 116 -9.35 18.29 -1.66
C TRP A 116 -7.99 18.68 -2.25
N ILE A 117 -7.11 17.69 -2.44
CA ILE A 117 -5.75 17.92 -2.95
C ILE A 117 -5.72 17.99 -4.49
N GLY A 118 -6.69 17.39 -5.16
CA GLY A 118 -6.68 17.26 -6.63
C GLY A 118 -5.71 16.20 -7.14
N GLY A 119 -5.50 16.19 -8.46
CA GLY A 119 -4.47 15.35 -9.10
C GLY A 119 -4.86 13.90 -9.41
N MET A 120 -6.12 13.50 -9.21
CA MET A 120 -6.61 12.17 -9.59
C MET A 120 -7.83 12.29 -10.51
N LEU A 121 -7.83 11.53 -11.60
CA LEU A 121 -8.98 11.40 -12.50
C LEU A 121 -10.13 10.66 -11.77
N PRO A 122 -11.40 11.03 -12.01
CA PRO A 122 -12.52 10.31 -11.44
C PRO A 122 -12.60 8.88 -11.96
N LEU A 123 -13.03 7.94 -11.11
CA LEU A 123 -13.36 6.59 -11.55
C LEU A 123 -14.72 6.57 -12.24
N GLU A 124 -14.82 5.87 -13.36
CA GLU A 124 -16.04 5.73 -14.13
C GLU A 124 -16.39 4.27 -14.41
N LYS A 125 -17.67 3.99 -14.68
CA LYS A 125 -18.15 2.69 -15.17
C LYS A 125 -17.65 1.52 -14.29
N THR A 126 -16.99 0.53 -14.90
CA THR A 126 -16.46 -0.65 -14.19
C THR A 126 -15.33 -0.30 -13.22
N ALA A 127 -14.53 0.73 -13.50
CA ALA A 127 -13.47 1.18 -12.61
C ALA A 127 -14.04 1.69 -11.28
N LEU A 128 -15.21 2.34 -11.31
CA LEU A 128 -15.91 2.78 -10.10
C LEU A 128 -16.31 1.60 -9.21
N LEU A 129 -16.85 0.53 -9.80
CA LEU A 129 -17.20 -0.70 -9.06
C LEU A 129 -15.95 -1.39 -8.50
N CYS A 130 -14.84 -1.36 -9.23
CA CYS A 130 -13.55 -1.84 -8.74
C CYS A 130 -13.05 -1.01 -7.55
N GLY A 131 -13.18 0.32 -7.61
CA GLY A 131 -12.87 1.21 -6.48
C GLY A 131 -13.66 0.85 -5.22
N PHE A 132 -14.97 0.62 -5.35
CA PHE A 132 -15.78 0.21 -4.20
C PHE A 132 -15.38 -1.15 -3.65
N TYR A 133 -15.00 -2.10 -4.51
CA TYR A 133 -14.45 -3.39 -4.07
C TYR A 133 -13.20 -3.21 -3.21
N LEU A 134 -12.27 -2.34 -3.65
CA LEU A 134 -11.05 -2.02 -2.89
C LEU A 134 -11.39 -1.41 -1.52
N ASN A 135 -12.31 -0.44 -1.47
CA ASN A 135 -12.75 0.17 -0.21
C ASN A 135 -13.36 -0.86 0.74
N GLU A 136 -14.20 -1.75 0.21
CA GLU A 136 -14.84 -2.79 1.00
C GLU A 136 -13.81 -3.76 1.60
N LEU A 137 -12.77 -4.14 0.84
CA LEU A 137 -11.67 -4.94 1.36
C LEU A 137 -10.93 -4.22 2.49
N LEU A 138 -10.60 -2.94 2.33
CA LEU A 138 -9.94 -2.14 3.37
C LEU A 138 -10.81 -2.03 4.64
N VAL A 139 -12.13 -1.86 4.48
CA VAL A 139 -13.08 -1.82 5.60
C VAL A 139 -13.22 -3.18 6.31
N LYS A 140 -12.94 -4.30 5.64
CA LYS A 140 -13.08 -5.63 6.26
C LYS A 140 -11.79 -6.19 6.81
N LEU A 141 -10.66 -5.89 6.17
CA LEU A 141 -9.39 -6.54 6.44
C LEU A 141 -8.40 -5.67 7.23
N LEU A 142 -8.57 -4.34 7.26
CA LEU A 142 -7.71 -3.49 8.10
C LEU A 142 -8.25 -3.36 9.51
N ALA A 143 -7.33 -3.42 10.48
CA ALA A 143 -7.57 -2.94 11.83
C ALA A 143 -7.76 -1.41 11.83
N ARG A 144 -8.45 -0.89 12.86
CA ARG A 144 -8.49 0.56 13.08
C ARG A 144 -7.18 1.03 13.69
N ASP A 145 -6.79 2.26 13.36
CA ASP A 145 -5.62 2.93 13.92
C ASP A 145 -4.28 2.18 13.72
N ASP A 146 -4.22 1.29 12.72
CA ASP A 146 -3.00 0.57 12.32
C ASP A 146 -2.48 1.10 10.98
N ALA A 147 -1.28 1.67 11.00
CA ALA A 147 -0.74 2.41 9.87
C ALA A 147 -0.10 1.48 8.84
N HIS A 148 -0.54 1.60 7.58
CA HIS A 148 0.05 0.89 6.44
C HIS A 148 0.45 1.88 5.32
N PRO A 149 1.53 2.67 5.47
CA PRO A 149 1.91 3.68 4.48
C PRO A 149 2.18 3.10 3.08
N ALA A 150 2.80 1.92 2.99
CA ALA A 150 3.06 1.27 1.71
C ALA A 150 1.76 0.81 1.02
N LEU A 151 0.81 0.27 1.78
CA LEU A 151 -0.52 -0.06 1.27
C LEU A 151 -1.28 1.19 0.82
N PHE A 152 -1.16 2.31 1.55
CA PHE A 152 -1.76 3.58 1.16
C PHE A 152 -1.20 4.07 -0.18
N ASP A 153 0.12 4.06 -0.35
CA ASP A 153 0.77 4.46 -1.59
C ASP A 153 0.37 3.52 -2.76
N HIS A 154 0.25 2.21 -2.49
CA HIS A 154 -0.29 1.24 -3.45
C HIS A 154 -1.77 1.48 -3.78
N TYR A 155 -2.60 1.86 -2.81
CA TYR A 155 -4.01 2.19 -3.03
C TYR A 155 -4.13 3.39 -3.98
N VAL A 156 -3.34 4.45 -3.75
CA VAL A 156 -3.27 5.62 -4.65
C VAL A 156 -2.90 5.21 -6.08
N SER A 157 -1.83 4.41 -6.23
CA SER A 157 -1.39 3.89 -7.53
C SER A 157 -2.48 3.04 -8.21
N THR A 158 -3.17 2.21 -7.43
CA THR A 158 -4.27 1.34 -7.91
C THR A 158 -5.43 2.17 -8.44
N LEU A 159 -5.87 3.19 -7.69
CA LEU A 159 -6.92 4.09 -8.15
C LEU A 159 -6.52 4.83 -9.44
N ASN A 160 -5.28 5.30 -9.51
CA ASN A 160 -4.78 6.00 -10.69
C ASN A 160 -4.75 5.09 -11.93
N GLN A 161 -4.28 3.85 -11.80
CA GLN A 161 -4.29 2.86 -12.88
C GLN A 161 -5.72 2.57 -13.36
N LEU A 162 -6.66 2.38 -12.43
CA LEU A 162 -8.08 2.16 -12.77
C LEU A 162 -8.68 3.37 -13.50
N ALA A 163 -8.37 4.59 -13.07
CA ALA A 163 -8.84 5.82 -13.71
C ALA A 163 -8.30 5.99 -15.14
N HIS A 164 -7.11 5.44 -15.43
CA HIS A 164 -6.50 5.42 -16.76
C HIS A 164 -6.86 4.19 -17.60
N ASN A 165 -7.85 3.40 -17.17
CA ASN A 165 -8.35 2.21 -17.87
C ASN A 165 -7.32 1.08 -18.03
N GLU A 166 -6.35 0.98 -17.11
CA GLU A 166 -5.50 -0.21 -17.04
C GLU A 166 -6.34 -1.47 -16.78
N PRO A 167 -5.89 -2.67 -17.22
CA PRO A 167 -6.66 -3.89 -17.08
C PRO A 167 -7.02 -4.19 -15.62
N ALA A 168 -8.28 -3.98 -15.25
CA ALA A 168 -8.74 -4.13 -13.87
C ALA A 168 -8.46 -5.53 -13.29
N SER A 169 -8.47 -6.59 -14.11
CA SER A 169 -8.10 -7.94 -13.69
C SER A 169 -6.72 -7.99 -13.06
N ILE A 170 -5.74 -7.29 -13.64
CA ILE A 170 -4.34 -7.23 -13.20
C ILE A 170 -4.21 -6.28 -12.02
N VAL A 171 -4.73 -5.06 -12.15
CA VAL A 171 -4.63 -4.00 -11.14
C VAL A 171 -5.19 -4.46 -9.79
N LEU A 172 -6.34 -5.15 -9.81
CA LEU A 172 -6.94 -5.70 -8.59
C LEU A 172 -6.08 -6.81 -7.96
N ARG A 173 -5.43 -7.68 -8.75
CA ARG A 173 -4.57 -8.74 -8.19
C ARG A 173 -3.34 -8.16 -7.49
N LYS A 174 -2.72 -7.14 -8.08
CA LYS A 174 -1.59 -6.42 -7.46
C LYS A 174 -2.02 -5.86 -6.11
N PHE A 175 -3.13 -5.13 -6.07
CA PHE A 175 -3.63 -4.56 -4.82
C PHE A 175 -3.97 -5.61 -3.78
N GLU A 176 -4.74 -6.65 -4.13
CA GLU A 176 -5.13 -7.69 -3.17
C GLU A 176 -3.90 -8.41 -2.59
N ARG A 177 -2.88 -8.70 -3.41
CA ARG A 177 -1.63 -9.30 -2.93
C ARG A 177 -0.93 -8.38 -1.94
N THR A 178 -0.78 -7.09 -2.30
CA THR A 178 -0.20 -6.09 -1.40
C THR A 178 -1.01 -5.96 -0.10
N LEU A 179 -2.34 -5.94 -0.18
CA LEU A 179 -3.20 -5.88 1.00
C LEU A 179 -2.95 -7.06 1.95
N LEU A 180 -2.97 -8.30 1.45
CA LEU A 180 -2.73 -9.47 2.30
C LEU A 180 -1.29 -9.48 2.86
N LYS A 181 -0.30 -8.99 2.10
CA LYS A 181 1.09 -8.88 2.55
C LYS A 181 1.25 -7.85 3.67
N GLU A 182 0.68 -6.66 3.49
CA GLU A 182 0.78 -5.54 4.44
C GLU A 182 -0.01 -5.78 5.72
N THR A 183 -1.08 -6.58 5.69
CA THR A 183 -1.80 -7.02 6.91
C THR A 183 -1.13 -8.22 7.59
N GLY A 184 -0.02 -8.73 7.05
CA GLY A 184 0.74 -9.83 7.64
C GLY A 184 0.09 -11.21 7.51
N VAL A 185 -0.94 -11.35 6.68
CA VAL A 185 -1.66 -12.63 6.48
C VAL A 185 -1.24 -13.37 5.21
N ALA A 186 -0.56 -12.72 4.27
CA ALA A 186 0.03 -13.41 3.11
C ALA A 186 1.35 -14.09 3.49
N ALA A 187 1.48 -15.35 3.08
CA ALA A 187 2.75 -16.04 3.07
C ALA A 187 3.65 -15.61 1.90
N ASP A 188 4.95 -15.79 2.06
CA ASP A 188 5.94 -15.61 1.00
C ASP A 188 5.72 -16.63 -0.13
N PHE A 189 5.35 -16.13 -1.30
CA PHE A 189 5.08 -16.97 -2.49
C PHE A 189 6.35 -17.50 -3.15
N THR A 190 7.54 -17.05 -2.72
CA THR A 190 8.81 -17.46 -3.33
C THR A 190 9.39 -18.72 -2.70
N ARG A 191 8.84 -19.21 -1.58
CA ARG A 191 9.40 -20.35 -0.84
C ARG A 191 8.36 -21.39 -0.46
N CYS A 192 8.65 -22.64 -0.77
CA CYS A 192 7.83 -23.76 -0.36
C CYS A 192 7.88 -23.94 1.17
N VAL A 193 6.71 -23.98 1.82
CA VAL A 193 6.62 -24.10 3.29
C VAL A 193 7.12 -25.46 3.80
N GLU A 194 6.99 -26.53 3.01
CA GLU A 194 7.38 -27.89 3.43
C GLU A 194 8.88 -28.13 3.26
N THR A 195 9.43 -27.75 2.11
CA THR A 195 10.83 -28.02 1.79
C THR A 195 11.77 -26.88 2.17
N ARG A 196 11.22 -25.69 2.46
CA ARG A 196 11.94 -24.41 2.66
C ARG A 196 12.80 -23.97 1.48
N ARG A 197 12.70 -24.65 0.33
CA ARG A 197 13.39 -24.31 -0.91
C ARG A 197 12.60 -23.27 -1.70
N PRO A 198 13.25 -22.53 -2.62
CA PRO A 198 12.54 -21.66 -3.54
C PRO A 198 11.46 -22.41 -4.32
N VAL A 199 10.35 -21.72 -4.60
CA VAL A 199 9.30 -22.18 -5.50
C VAL A 199 9.89 -22.37 -6.89
N GLN A 200 9.57 -23.49 -7.53
CA GLN A 200 10.08 -23.85 -8.85
C GLN A 200 9.02 -23.62 -9.91
N ALA A 201 9.38 -22.91 -10.98
CA ALA A 201 8.43 -22.48 -12.01
C ALA A 201 7.61 -23.64 -12.63
N GLY A 202 8.24 -24.80 -12.84
CA GLY A 202 7.64 -25.98 -13.47
C GLY A 202 6.86 -26.92 -12.54
N VAL A 203 6.74 -26.59 -11.25
CA VAL A 203 5.99 -27.40 -10.28
C VAL A 203 4.62 -26.78 -10.02
N VAL A 204 3.60 -27.60 -9.78
CA VAL A 204 2.26 -27.12 -9.42
C VAL A 204 2.11 -27.10 -7.90
N TYR A 205 1.57 -26.00 -7.40
CA TYR A 205 1.41 -25.72 -5.98
C TYR A 205 -0.06 -25.50 -5.63
N VAL A 206 -0.37 -25.73 -4.37
CA VAL A 206 -1.51 -25.10 -3.68
C VAL A 206 -0.96 -24.16 -2.61
N VAL A 207 -1.71 -23.12 -2.29
CA VAL A 207 -1.32 -22.15 -1.25
C VAL A 207 -2.23 -22.33 -0.05
N ASP A 208 -1.64 -22.75 1.05
CA ASP A 208 -2.27 -22.72 2.35
C ASP A 208 -2.41 -21.25 2.79
N PRO A 209 -3.62 -20.75 3.11
CA PRO A 209 -3.81 -19.35 3.47
C PRO A 209 -2.99 -18.87 4.67
N GLU A 210 -2.67 -19.75 5.62
CA GLU A 210 -1.91 -19.37 6.82
C GLU A 210 -0.42 -19.72 6.73
N ARG A 211 -0.06 -20.66 5.86
CA ARG A 211 1.28 -21.25 5.82
C ARG A 211 2.06 -20.97 4.53
N GLY A 212 1.36 -20.76 3.42
CA GLY A 212 1.95 -20.51 2.11
C GLY A 212 2.03 -21.70 1.17
N PRO A 213 2.84 -21.59 0.10
CA PRO A 213 2.82 -22.54 -1.00
C PRO A 213 3.45 -23.88 -0.62
N ARG A 214 2.82 -24.97 -1.06
CA ARG A 214 3.35 -26.33 -1.02
C ARG A 214 2.99 -27.07 -2.31
N PRO A 215 3.73 -28.13 -2.70
CA PRO A 215 3.33 -28.96 -3.82
C PRO A 215 1.90 -29.47 -3.66
N GLU A 216 1.20 -29.56 -4.78
CA GLU A 216 -0.14 -30.11 -4.81
C GLU A 216 -0.19 -31.59 -4.39
N ARG A 217 -1.36 -31.99 -3.88
CA ARG A 217 -1.70 -33.37 -3.55
C ARG A 217 -3.01 -33.72 -4.24
N ALA A 218 -3.20 -35.01 -4.53
CA ALA A 218 -4.36 -35.49 -5.27
C ALA A 218 -5.72 -35.10 -4.61
N ALA A 219 -5.76 -35.04 -3.28
CA ALA A 219 -6.97 -34.74 -2.51
C ALA A 219 -7.14 -33.24 -2.16
N ASP A 220 -6.31 -32.34 -2.69
CA ASP A 220 -6.39 -30.92 -2.33
C ASP A 220 -7.65 -30.26 -2.89
N PRO A 221 -8.46 -29.57 -2.04
CA PRO A 221 -9.65 -28.84 -2.48
C PRO A 221 -9.32 -27.40 -2.94
N TRP A 222 -8.06 -26.98 -2.87
CA TRP A 222 -7.63 -25.60 -3.12
C TRP A 222 -7.23 -25.37 -4.58
N PRO A 223 -7.28 -24.11 -5.07
CA PRO A 223 -6.82 -23.80 -6.41
C PRO A 223 -5.37 -24.24 -6.65
N ARG A 224 -5.15 -24.92 -7.77
CA ARG A 224 -3.83 -25.36 -8.23
C ARG A 224 -3.23 -24.28 -9.11
N VAL A 225 -2.01 -23.87 -8.81
CA VAL A 225 -1.30 -22.82 -9.55
C VAL A 225 0.11 -23.27 -9.90
N ALA A 226 0.59 -22.88 -11.06
CA ALA A 226 1.98 -23.11 -11.43
C ALA A 226 2.90 -22.29 -10.52
N GLY A 227 4.07 -22.81 -10.19
CA GLY A 227 5.09 -22.07 -9.47
C GLY A 227 5.51 -20.81 -10.23
N LYS A 228 5.47 -20.84 -11.58
CA LYS A 228 5.68 -19.66 -12.42
C LYS A 228 4.70 -18.53 -12.05
N THR A 229 3.41 -18.84 -11.92
CA THR A 229 2.39 -17.86 -11.52
C THR A 229 2.71 -17.24 -10.16
N LEU A 230 3.16 -18.02 -9.18
CA LEU A 230 3.53 -17.49 -7.86
C LEU A 230 4.72 -16.52 -7.94
N LEU A 231 5.74 -16.86 -8.72
CA LEU A 231 6.91 -16.01 -8.94
C LEU A 231 6.57 -14.74 -9.72
N ASP A 232 5.77 -14.87 -10.77
CA ASP A 232 5.28 -13.76 -11.58
C ASP A 232 4.42 -12.80 -10.75
N MET A 233 3.56 -13.35 -9.89
CA MET A 233 2.81 -12.57 -8.92
C MET A 233 3.75 -11.81 -8.00
N GLU A 234 4.79 -12.39 -7.41
CA GLU A 234 5.71 -11.66 -6.52
C GLU A 234 6.42 -10.50 -7.25
N CYS A 235 6.78 -10.70 -8.51
CA CYS A 235 7.42 -9.71 -9.37
C CYS A 235 6.45 -8.72 -10.04
N GLU A 236 5.15 -8.81 -9.76
CA GLU A 236 4.09 -8.03 -10.42
C GLU A 236 4.01 -8.15 -11.95
N ASN A 237 4.53 -9.25 -12.50
CA ASN A 237 4.44 -9.55 -13.93
C ASN A 237 3.15 -10.33 -14.21
N TYR A 238 2.26 -9.77 -15.01
CA TYR A 238 0.99 -10.41 -15.41
C TYR A 238 0.85 -10.50 -16.93
N GLU A 239 1.95 -10.46 -17.68
CA GLU A 239 1.93 -10.58 -19.15
C GLU A 239 1.39 -11.94 -19.62
N ASP A 240 1.63 -12.99 -18.83
CA ASP A 240 1.20 -14.35 -19.14
C ASP A 240 -0.28 -14.60 -18.79
N ALA A 241 -1.04 -15.10 -19.77
CA ALA A 241 -2.47 -15.37 -19.61
C ALA A 241 -2.76 -16.45 -18.54
N ALA A 242 -1.90 -17.46 -18.41
CA ALA A 242 -2.05 -18.48 -17.39
C ALA A 242 -1.88 -17.87 -15.99
N THR A 243 -0.90 -16.97 -15.83
CA THR A 243 -0.69 -16.20 -14.60
C THR A 243 -1.90 -15.35 -14.24
N GLN A 244 -2.51 -14.64 -15.21
CA GLN A 244 -3.74 -13.86 -14.95
C GLN A 244 -4.91 -14.74 -14.50
N ALA A 245 -5.12 -15.88 -15.16
CA ALA A 245 -6.23 -16.78 -14.82
C ALA A 245 -6.04 -17.44 -13.45
N GLN A 246 -4.85 -17.97 -13.18
CA GLN A 246 -4.52 -18.67 -11.95
C GLN A 246 -4.47 -17.71 -10.75
N SER A 247 -3.86 -16.53 -10.90
CA SER A 247 -3.85 -15.51 -9.83
C SER A 247 -5.25 -15.04 -9.44
N LYS A 248 -6.17 -14.88 -10.41
CA LYS A 248 -7.59 -14.58 -10.14
C LYS A 248 -8.31 -15.67 -9.35
N GLN A 249 -7.99 -16.94 -9.59
CA GLN A 249 -8.58 -18.04 -8.83
C GLN A 249 -7.97 -18.12 -7.42
N LEU A 250 -6.65 -18.04 -7.33
CA LEU A 250 -5.91 -18.08 -6.08
C LEU A 250 -6.30 -16.93 -5.15
N MET A 251 -6.22 -15.69 -5.62
CA MET A 251 -6.50 -14.53 -4.77
C MET A 251 -7.95 -14.49 -4.31
N ARG A 252 -8.89 -14.95 -5.14
CA ARG A 252 -10.29 -15.09 -4.72
C ARG A 252 -10.44 -16.07 -3.56
N PHE A 253 -9.73 -17.19 -3.60
CA PHE A 253 -9.71 -18.17 -2.51
C PHE A 253 -9.06 -17.60 -1.25
N LEU A 254 -7.88 -16.98 -1.36
CA LEU A 254 -7.17 -16.39 -0.22
C LEU A 254 -7.96 -15.25 0.43
N VAL A 255 -8.46 -14.30 -0.36
CA VAL A 255 -9.29 -13.21 0.15
C VAL A 255 -10.57 -13.74 0.79
N ALA A 256 -11.25 -14.73 0.19
CA ALA A 256 -12.44 -15.33 0.77
C ALA A 256 -12.15 -16.02 2.13
N HIS A 257 -10.99 -16.67 2.25
CA HIS A 257 -10.55 -17.25 3.52
C HIS A 257 -10.38 -16.17 4.60
N HIS A 258 -9.63 -15.11 4.32
CA HIS A 258 -9.41 -14.03 5.30
C HIS A 258 -10.64 -13.19 5.61
N LEU A 259 -11.64 -13.18 4.72
CA LEU A 259 -12.94 -12.57 5.00
C LEU A 259 -13.80 -13.40 5.98
N ASN A 260 -13.42 -14.64 6.32
CA ASN A 260 -14.11 -15.49 7.30
C ASN A 260 -15.63 -15.57 7.10
N GLY A 261 -16.07 -15.66 5.83
CA GLY A 261 -17.49 -15.75 5.47
C GLY A 261 -18.23 -14.41 5.38
N ALA A 262 -17.57 -13.27 5.65
CA ALA A 262 -18.17 -11.95 5.43
C ALA A 262 -18.46 -11.72 3.93
N PRO A 263 -19.74 -11.56 3.52
CA PRO A 263 -20.10 -11.42 2.12
C PRO A 263 -19.65 -10.07 1.58
N LEU A 264 -19.14 -10.01 0.35
CA LEU A 264 -18.81 -8.74 -0.31
C LEU A 264 -20.05 -8.17 -1.01
N ASN A 265 -20.52 -7.02 -0.55
CA ASN A 265 -21.68 -6.31 -1.11
C ASN A 265 -21.43 -5.89 -2.55
N THR A 266 -20.20 -5.46 -2.86
CA THR A 266 -19.80 -5.08 -4.22
C THR A 266 -19.91 -6.24 -5.20
N ARG A 267 -19.63 -7.46 -4.75
CA ARG A 267 -19.82 -8.67 -5.55
C ARG A 267 -21.29 -8.95 -5.82
N GLN A 268 -22.15 -8.75 -4.83
CA GLN A 268 -23.60 -8.92 -5.01
C GLN A 268 -24.13 -7.93 -6.04
N ILE A 269 -23.74 -6.65 -5.94
CA ILE A 269 -24.11 -5.60 -6.90
C ILE A 269 -23.67 -5.98 -8.33
N LEU A 270 -22.46 -6.51 -8.52
CA LEU A 270 -21.99 -6.95 -9.84
C LEU A 270 -22.82 -8.12 -10.39
N ILE A 271 -23.22 -9.07 -9.55
CA ILE A 271 -24.09 -10.18 -9.95
C ILE A 271 -25.45 -9.63 -10.38
N ASP A 272 -26.05 -8.76 -9.57
CA ASP A 272 -27.37 -8.17 -9.82
C ASP A 272 -27.37 -7.34 -11.12
N LEU A 273 -26.31 -6.57 -11.38
CA LEU A 273 -26.14 -5.79 -12.61
C LEU A 273 -25.90 -6.66 -13.86
N SER A 274 -25.34 -7.87 -13.70
CA SER A 274 -25.14 -8.81 -14.82
C SER A 274 -26.38 -9.63 -15.18
N GLN A 275 -27.41 -9.57 -14.34
CA GLN A 275 -28.71 -10.24 -14.51
C GLN A 275 -29.81 -9.33 -15.07
N LEU A 276 -29.51 -8.04 -15.24
CA LEU A 276 -30.35 -7.02 -15.90
C LEU A 276 -30.01 -6.92 -17.40
#